data_AF-A0A8J3DBK3-F1
#
_entry.id   AF-A0A8J3DBK3-F1
#
_cell.length_a   1.000
_cell.length_b   1.000
_cell.length_c   1.000
_cell.angle_alpha   90.00
_cell.angle_beta   90.00
_cell.angle_gamma   90.00
#
_symmetry.space_group_name_H-M   'P 1'
#
loop_
_entity.id
_entity.type
_entity.pdbx_description
1 polymer ?
#
loop_
_entity_poly.entity_id
_entity_poly.type
_entity_poly.pdbx_seq_one_letter_code
_entity_poly.pdbx_strand_id
1 'polypeptide(L)'
;MRISRTLFFALVVSLAAPLFATVKVPQLSGFSVTQLVQGPILQRNYPDALPTLIETINDSTSFDIDLDPVFIEGFDDPKLLEHPVCYVNFGDRKDWELTDAEKKNLKGFLDRGGFLYIDAGINADFLRESNPAYSQSHSFAEWRVSPEVEAVFRDMYPGDRFRALPRDHSLFRAFHAGLPDAAVLPETVRDFVVNEKWPQGTYSAMGLMVNDRLAVLCMPILAMGWGQNELDQWTTFIGFRIREGAEGLSERLSEAAYTGTRFEVVREDGRQDVIYTQEEAMPAWVQEPGGDWRVFRYYYTPEISDYAHRFYTQLGVNVFVYAFTR
;
A
#
# COMPACT_ATOMS: atom_id res chain seq x y z
N MET A 1 -34.40 88.52 -22.29
CA MET A 1 -33.04 88.53 -21.70
C MET A 1 -32.83 87.15 -21.12
N ARG A 2 -31.77 86.36 -21.32
CA ARG A 2 -30.60 86.30 -22.20
C ARG A 2 -29.92 84.98 -21.76
N ILE A 3 -28.93 84.47 -22.53
CA ILE A 3 -27.92 83.46 -22.12
C ILE A 3 -28.43 82.01 -22.24
N SER A 4 -27.69 81.03 -22.75
CA SER A 4 -26.46 80.96 -23.55
C SER A 4 -26.28 79.48 -23.90
N ARG A 5 -25.79 79.20 -25.11
CA ARG A 5 -25.21 77.90 -25.46
C ARG A 5 -23.82 77.83 -24.81
N THR A 6 -23.48 76.72 -24.16
CA THR A 6 -22.10 76.48 -23.70
C THR A 6 -21.63 75.10 -24.13
N LEU A 7 -20.48 75.12 -24.79
CA LEU A 7 -19.70 74.02 -25.31
C LEU A 7 -19.11 73.12 -24.22
N PHE A 8 -18.88 71.88 -24.66
CA PHE A 8 -18.07 70.81 -24.10
C PHE A 8 -16.75 71.24 -23.42
N PHE A 9 -16.48 70.66 -22.26
CA PHE A 9 -15.13 70.40 -21.75
C PHE A 9 -15.02 68.89 -21.44
N ALA A 10 -14.11 68.20 -22.12
CA ALA A 10 -13.77 66.81 -21.84
C ALA A 10 -12.77 66.77 -20.68
N LEU A 11 -13.12 66.06 -19.60
CA LEU A 11 -12.22 65.77 -18.48
C LEU A 11 -11.67 64.36 -18.67
N VAL A 12 -10.37 64.25 -18.98
CA VAL A 12 -9.64 62.99 -18.95
C VAL A 12 -9.26 62.71 -17.50
N VAL A 13 -9.92 61.72 -16.88
CA VAL A 13 -9.52 61.18 -15.58
C VAL A 13 -8.63 59.97 -15.85
N SER A 14 -7.32 60.13 -15.66
CA SER A 14 -6.38 59.02 -15.60
C SER A 14 -6.50 58.35 -14.23
N LEU A 15 -7.13 57.18 -14.19
CA LEU A 15 -7.11 56.30 -13.03
C LEU A 15 -5.76 55.58 -12.99
N ALA A 16 -4.85 56.06 -12.14
CA ALA A 16 -3.70 55.28 -11.71
C ALA A 16 -4.19 54.11 -10.84
N ALA A 17 -4.21 52.90 -11.38
CA ALA A 17 -4.44 51.69 -10.60
C ALA A 17 -3.22 51.41 -9.71
N PRO A 18 -3.39 51.06 -8.43
CA PRO A 18 -2.27 50.65 -7.60
C PRO A 18 -1.74 49.30 -8.12
N LEU A 19 -0.47 49.26 -8.53
CA LEU A 19 0.27 48.01 -8.67
C LEU A 19 0.42 47.39 -7.28
N PHE A 20 -0.49 46.50 -6.92
CA PHE A 20 -0.20 45.51 -5.89
C PHE A 20 0.78 44.52 -6.52
N ALA A 21 2.06 44.66 -6.20
CA ALA A 21 3.01 43.58 -6.39
C ALA A 21 2.49 42.41 -5.55
N THR A 22 1.99 41.36 -6.22
CA THR A 22 1.77 40.07 -5.59
C THR A 22 3.15 39.61 -5.10
N VAL A 23 3.38 39.74 -3.80
CA VAL A 23 4.43 38.99 -3.13
C VAL A 23 4.07 37.53 -3.38
N LYS A 24 4.78 36.88 -4.31
CA LYS A 24 4.84 35.42 -4.33
C LYS A 24 5.41 35.03 -2.98
N VAL A 25 4.52 34.69 -2.06
CA VAL A 25 4.89 33.89 -0.90
C VAL A 25 5.60 32.68 -1.50
N PRO A 26 6.86 32.40 -1.13
CA PRO A 26 7.50 31.16 -1.56
C PRO A 26 6.55 30.04 -1.16
N GLN A 27 6.04 29.28 -2.14
CA GLN A 27 5.47 27.98 -1.83
C GLN A 27 6.58 27.27 -1.05
N LEU A 28 6.33 27.00 0.23
CA LEU A 28 7.11 25.99 0.93
C LEU A 28 6.98 24.76 0.03
N SER A 29 8.08 24.32 -0.56
CA SER A 29 8.10 23.11 -1.38
C SER A 29 7.46 22.01 -0.55
N GLY A 30 6.46 21.32 -1.11
CA GLY A 30 5.89 20.14 -0.49
C GLY A 30 6.96 19.17 -0.03
N PHE A 31 6.69 18.37 0.99
CA PHE A 31 7.64 17.34 1.40
C PHE A 31 7.50 16.14 0.46
N SER A 32 8.62 15.57 0.01
CA SER A 32 8.62 14.43 -0.92
C SER A 32 8.73 13.09 -0.18
N VAL A 33 8.26 12.03 -0.82
CA VAL A 33 8.50 10.63 -0.44
C VAL A 33 9.75 10.14 -1.17
N THR A 34 10.63 9.41 -0.48
CA THR A 34 11.69 8.67 -1.19
C THR A 34 11.14 7.34 -1.69
N GLN A 35 11.45 6.96 -2.93
CA GLN A 35 11.10 5.65 -3.48
C GLN A 35 12.38 4.89 -3.84
N LEU A 36 12.56 3.70 -3.27
CA LEU A 36 13.68 2.84 -3.64
C LEU A 36 13.36 2.08 -4.93
N VAL A 37 14.20 2.27 -5.95
CA VAL A 37 14.16 1.49 -7.20
C VAL A 37 15.57 1.09 -7.59
N GLN A 38 15.87 -0.21 -7.53
CA GLN A 38 17.17 -0.74 -7.90
C GLN A 38 17.23 -1.03 -9.41
N GLY A 39 17.84 -0.10 -10.16
CA GLY A 39 18.01 -0.20 -11.61
C GLY A 39 17.14 0.79 -12.38
N PRO A 40 16.76 0.49 -13.65
CA PRO A 40 16.06 1.45 -14.49
C PRO A 40 14.68 1.84 -13.92
N ILE A 41 14.52 3.12 -13.57
CA ILE A 41 13.28 3.66 -12.96
C ILE A 41 12.03 3.37 -13.79
N LEU A 42 12.15 3.32 -15.12
CA LEU A 42 11.03 3.04 -16.04
C LEU A 42 10.59 1.56 -16.04
N GLN A 43 11.35 0.66 -15.42
CA GLN A 43 11.04 -0.77 -15.30
C GLN A 43 10.52 -1.13 -13.90
N ARG A 44 10.31 -0.14 -13.03
CA ARG A 44 9.76 -0.36 -11.69
C ARG A 44 8.36 -0.95 -11.74
N ASN A 45 8.00 -1.68 -10.71
CA ASN A 45 6.67 -2.22 -10.52
C ASN A 45 5.69 -1.07 -10.26
N TYR A 46 4.52 -1.12 -10.91
CA TYR A 46 3.43 -0.18 -10.69
C TYR A 46 3.85 1.31 -10.78
N PRO A 47 4.38 1.78 -11.93
CA PRO A 47 4.95 3.11 -12.04
C PRO A 47 3.97 4.25 -11.70
N ASP A 48 2.68 4.04 -11.96
CA ASP A 48 1.62 5.03 -11.70
C ASP A 48 1.05 4.95 -10.27
N ALA A 49 1.36 3.90 -9.52
CA ALA A 49 0.70 3.64 -8.23
C ALA A 49 1.01 4.67 -7.15
N LEU A 50 2.29 4.93 -6.86
CA LEU A 50 2.66 5.89 -5.83
C LEU A 50 2.24 7.33 -6.22
N PRO A 51 2.49 7.83 -7.45
CA PRO A 51 2.01 9.15 -7.86
C PRO A 51 0.49 9.33 -7.72
N THR A 52 -0.32 8.38 -8.21
CA THR A 52 -1.79 8.45 -8.08
C THR A 52 -2.25 8.38 -6.61
N LEU A 53 -1.57 7.60 -5.77
CA LEU A 53 -1.87 7.58 -4.34
C LEU A 53 -1.57 8.94 -3.69
N ILE A 54 -0.43 9.54 -4.02
CA ILE A 54 -0.04 10.86 -3.50
C ILE A 54 -1.03 11.93 -3.98
N GLU A 55 -1.43 11.89 -5.24
CA GLU A 55 -2.46 12.77 -5.80
C GLU A 55 -3.76 12.64 -4.99
N THR A 56 -4.23 11.42 -4.75
CA THR A 56 -5.40 11.16 -3.91
C THR A 56 -5.25 11.73 -2.48
N ILE A 57 -4.06 11.61 -1.89
CA ILE A 57 -3.77 12.17 -0.55
C ILE A 57 -3.85 13.70 -0.59
N ASN A 58 -3.21 14.34 -1.57
CA ASN A 58 -3.23 15.79 -1.70
C ASN A 58 -4.65 16.32 -1.94
N ASP A 59 -5.44 15.63 -2.75
CA ASP A 59 -6.82 16.01 -3.07
C ASP A 59 -7.79 15.84 -1.89
N SER A 60 -7.55 14.82 -1.05
CA SER A 60 -8.45 14.48 0.07
C SER A 60 -8.03 15.07 1.41
N THR A 61 -6.79 15.58 1.53
CA THR A 61 -6.22 16.09 2.78
C THR A 61 -5.71 17.53 2.64
N SER A 62 -5.03 18.03 3.67
CA SER A 62 -4.32 19.32 3.61
C SER A 62 -2.82 19.15 3.40
N PHE A 63 -2.36 17.95 3.04
CA PHE A 63 -0.96 17.74 2.70
C PHE A 63 -0.63 18.35 1.33
N ASP A 64 0.63 18.69 1.18
CA ASP A 64 1.23 19.17 -0.07
C ASP A 64 2.47 18.31 -0.29
N ILE A 65 2.27 17.16 -0.92
CA ILE A 65 3.31 16.16 -1.20
C ILE A 65 3.67 16.24 -2.67
N ASP A 66 4.96 16.27 -3.00
CA ASP A 66 5.38 16.20 -4.41
C ASP A 66 4.92 14.89 -5.05
N LEU A 67 4.26 14.98 -6.21
CA LEU A 67 3.77 13.83 -6.98
C LEU A 67 4.94 12.96 -7.49
N ASP A 68 6.07 13.61 -7.77
CA ASP A 68 7.30 12.96 -8.21
C ASP A 68 8.13 12.52 -6.98
N PRO A 69 8.21 11.21 -6.67
CA PRO A 69 9.00 10.76 -5.55
C PRO A 69 10.49 10.95 -5.83
N VAL A 70 11.25 11.10 -4.75
CA VAL A 70 12.72 11.15 -4.82
C VAL A 70 13.25 9.72 -4.93
N PHE A 71 13.67 9.35 -6.14
CA PHE A 71 14.22 8.02 -6.39
C PHE A 71 15.61 7.85 -5.76
N ILE A 72 15.81 6.73 -5.07
CA ILE A 72 17.09 6.26 -4.55
C ILE A 72 17.33 4.81 -5.03
N GLU A 73 18.57 4.44 -5.33
CA GLU A 73 18.90 3.08 -5.78
C GLU A 73 19.19 2.11 -4.63
N GLY A 74 19.58 2.64 -3.48
CA GLY A 74 19.98 1.89 -2.29
C GLY A 74 19.74 2.71 -1.03
N PHE A 75 19.76 2.04 0.13
CA PHE A 75 19.50 2.71 1.40
C PHE A 75 20.69 3.57 1.89
N ASP A 76 21.85 3.49 1.25
CA ASP A 76 23.03 4.31 1.52
C ASP A 76 22.99 5.69 0.83
N ASP A 77 22.00 5.94 -0.03
CA ASP A 77 21.79 7.25 -0.64
C ASP A 77 21.50 8.30 0.44
N PRO A 78 22.27 9.42 0.48
CA PRO A 78 22.08 10.46 1.49
C PRO A 78 20.69 11.10 1.46
N LYS A 79 20.00 11.10 0.32
CA LYS A 79 18.64 11.65 0.19
C LYS A 79 17.63 10.94 1.07
N LEU A 80 17.87 9.67 1.44
CA LEU A 80 17.01 8.95 2.39
C LEU A 80 16.79 9.73 3.69
N LEU A 81 17.83 10.44 4.16
CA LEU A 81 17.77 11.20 5.42
C LEU A 81 17.10 12.57 5.29
N GLU A 82 16.85 13.04 4.07
CA GLU A 82 16.26 14.35 3.79
C GLU A 82 14.71 14.31 3.80
N HIS A 83 14.13 13.10 3.73
CA HIS A 83 12.70 12.87 3.63
C HIS A 83 12.21 11.96 4.76
N PRO A 84 11.01 12.17 5.31
CA PRO A 84 10.54 11.42 6.48
C PRO A 84 10.01 10.02 6.13
N VAL A 85 9.62 9.78 4.88
CA VAL A 85 9.00 8.53 4.42
C VAL A 85 9.80 7.93 3.28
N CYS A 86 10.07 6.64 3.38
CA CYS A 86 10.64 5.82 2.32
C CYS A 86 9.64 4.73 1.94
N TYR A 87 9.26 4.69 0.66
CA TYR A 87 8.43 3.66 0.07
C TYR A 87 9.30 2.71 -0.76
N VAL A 88 9.07 1.41 -0.60
CA VAL A 88 9.75 0.37 -1.36
C VAL A 88 8.70 -0.65 -1.77
N ASN A 89 8.50 -0.84 -3.07
CA ASN A 89 7.90 -2.08 -3.53
C ASN A 89 8.97 -3.18 -3.43
N PHE A 90 8.66 -4.30 -2.78
CA PHE A 90 9.60 -5.38 -2.55
C PHE A 90 10.27 -5.87 -3.85
N GLY A 91 9.53 -5.91 -4.97
CA GLY A 91 10.03 -6.33 -6.28
C GLY A 91 10.93 -5.31 -6.99
N ASP A 92 10.96 -4.05 -6.52
CA ASP A 92 11.85 -3.02 -7.05
C ASP A 92 13.25 -3.08 -6.44
N ARG A 93 13.46 -3.91 -5.42
CA ARG A 93 14.76 -4.27 -4.88
C ARG A 93 15.05 -5.74 -5.17
N LYS A 94 16.11 -6.01 -5.92
CA LYS A 94 16.46 -7.37 -6.36
C LYS A 94 17.17 -8.17 -5.27
N ASP A 95 17.94 -7.49 -4.44
CA ASP A 95 18.77 -8.11 -3.41
C ASP A 95 18.57 -7.42 -2.07
N TRP A 96 18.10 -8.17 -1.07
CA TRP A 96 17.90 -7.71 0.29
C TRP A 96 19.12 -7.95 1.19
N GLU A 97 20.23 -8.46 0.67
CA GLU A 97 21.52 -8.46 1.37
C GLU A 97 22.10 -7.04 1.42
N LEU A 98 21.71 -6.28 2.45
CA LEU A 98 22.16 -4.89 2.60
C LEU A 98 23.67 -4.81 2.89
N THR A 99 24.35 -3.85 2.26
CA THR A 99 25.72 -3.50 2.63
C THR A 99 25.79 -2.87 4.02
N ASP A 100 26.98 -2.84 4.64
CA ASP A 100 27.17 -2.15 5.92
C ASP A 100 26.83 -0.66 5.86
N ALA A 101 27.05 -0.03 4.70
CA ALA A 101 26.69 1.37 4.47
C ALA A 101 25.16 1.55 4.44
N GLU A 102 24.45 0.68 3.71
CA GLU A 102 22.99 0.68 3.65
C GLU A 102 22.38 0.43 5.02
N LYS A 103 22.85 -0.58 5.76
CA LYS A 103 22.38 -0.88 7.12
C LYS A 103 22.59 0.30 8.05
N LYS A 104 23.78 0.91 8.02
CA LYS A 104 24.10 2.07 8.86
C LYS A 104 23.18 3.26 8.55
N ASN A 105 22.97 3.56 7.26
CA ASN A 105 22.15 4.71 6.86
C ASN A 105 20.66 4.46 7.12
N LEU A 106 20.14 3.28 6.78
CA LEU A 106 18.77 2.88 7.06
C LEU A 106 18.48 2.87 8.57
N LYS A 107 19.40 2.30 9.37
CA LYS A 107 19.27 2.36 10.83
C LYS A 107 19.26 3.80 11.32
N GLY A 108 20.12 4.67 10.78
CA GLY A 108 20.12 6.10 11.11
C GLY A 108 18.84 6.84 10.72
N PHE A 109 18.23 6.47 9.59
CA PHE A 109 16.92 6.97 9.16
C PHE A 109 15.83 6.57 10.16
N LEU A 110 15.73 5.28 10.47
CA LEU A 110 14.73 4.73 11.38
C LEU A 110 14.94 5.20 12.83
N ASP A 111 16.17 5.28 13.33
CA ASP A 111 16.41 5.75 14.69
C ASP A 111 16.01 7.23 14.88
N ARG A 112 16.01 8.04 13.79
CA ARG A 112 15.68 9.47 13.80
C ARG A 112 14.22 9.80 13.51
N GLY A 113 13.35 8.80 13.34
CA GLY A 113 11.93 9.03 13.08
C GLY A 113 11.46 8.67 11.67
N GLY A 114 12.36 8.26 10.77
CA GLY A 114 12.00 7.85 9.42
C GLY A 114 11.01 6.68 9.39
N PHE A 115 10.05 6.70 8.47
CA PHE A 115 9.09 5.63 8.27
C PHE A 115 9.38 4.87 6.98
N LEU A 116 9.63 3.57 7.08
CA LEU A 116 9.83 2.70 5.93
C LEU A 116 8.57 1.87 5.66
N TYR A 117 7.98 2.03 4.49
CA TYR A 117 6.90 1.18 4.01
C TYR A 117 7.40 0.24 2.92
N ILE A 118 7.37 -1.06 3.20
CA ILE A 118 7.68 -2.13 2.26
C ILE A 118 6.36 -2.74 1.75
N ASP A 119 5.92 -2.28 0.58
CA ASP A 119 4.81 -2.88 -0.14
C ASP A 119 5.23 -4.23 -0.75
N ALA A 120 4.31 -5.19 -0.80
CA ALA A 120 4.64 -6.59 -1.08
C ALA A 120 5.78 -7.16 -0.19
N GLY A 121 5.95 -6.64 1.03
CA GLY A 121 6.90 -7.14 2.02
C GLY A 121 6.43 -8.41 2.75
N ILE A 122 5.18 -8.83 2.51
CA ILE A 122 4.57 -10.08 2.97
C ILE A 122 4.23 -10.91 1.74
N ASN A 123 4.98 -12.00 1.52
CA ASN A 123 4.80 -12.88 0.37
C ASN A 123 4.83 -14.34 0.82
N ALA A 124 3.68 -15.00 0.69
CA ALA A 124 3.55 -16.44 0.95
C ALA A 124 4.51 -17.27 0.09
N ASP A 125 5.01 -18.35 0.66
CA ASP A 125 6.01 -19.21 0.02
C ASP A 125 5.55 -19.68 -1.36
N PHE A 126 4.27 -20.02 -1.52
CA PHE A 126 3.70 -20.43 -2.80
C PHE A 126 3.64 -19.32 -3.87
N LEU A 127 3.74 -18.05 -3.48
CA LEU A 127 3.88 -16.92 -4.41
C LEU A 127 5.35 -16.64 -4.75
N ARG A 128 6.27 -16.91 -3.83
CA ARG A 128 7.71 -16.62 -4.00
C ARG A 128 8.46 -17.75 -4.73
N GLU A 129 8.26 -18.99 -4.30
CA GLU A 129 9.03 -20.15 -4.77
C GLU A 129 8.73 -20.51 -6.22
N SER A 130 7.52 -20.19 -6.67
CA SER A 130 7.05 -20.43 -8.04
C SER A 130 7.68 -19.45 -9.04
N ASN A 131 7.33 -18.17 -8.93
CA ASN A 131 7.87 -17.11 -9.76
C ASN A 131 7.73 -15.79 -9.01
N PRO A 132 8.82 -15.02 -8.80
CA PRO A 132 8.77 -13.74 -8.11
C PRO A 132 7.72 -12.76 -8.66
N ALA A 133 7.38 -12.84 -9.95
CA ALA A 133 6.32 -12.01 -10.55
C ALA A 133 4.94 -12.24 -9.89
N TYR A 134 4.66 -13.43 -9.37
CA TYR A 134 3.37 -13.71 -8.71
C TYR A 134 3.21 -13.00 -7.38
N SER A 135 4.30 -12.73 -6.66
CA SER A 135 4.28 -11.89 -5.46
C SER A 135 3.87 -10.44 -5.75
N GLN A 136 4.05 -10.01 -7.01
CA GLN A 136 3.63 -8.69 -7.46
C GLN A 136 2.20 -8.69 -8.00
N SER A 137 1.66 -9.80 -8.51
CA SER A 137 0.31 -9.84 -9.08
C SER A 137 -0.77 -10.42 -8.16
N HIS A 138 -0.39 -11.11 -7.08
CA HIS A 138 -1.31 -11.76 -6.16
C HIS A 138 -0.96 -11.44 -4.71
N SER A 139 -1.98 -11.05 -3.96
CA SER A 139 -1.86 -10.95 -2.51
C SER A 139 -2.38 -12.19 -1.79
N PHE A 140 -1.74 -12.52 -0.67
CA PHE A 140 -2.21 -13.52 0.27
C PHE A 140 -2.03 -12.99 1.70
N ALA A 141 -3.03 -13.22 2.56
CA ALA A 141 -3.06 -12.69 3.92
C ALA A 141 -2.23 -13.57 4.88
N GLU A 142 -0.92 -13.65 4.64
CA GLU A 142 0.02 -14.26 5.57
C GLU A 142 0.41 -13.26 6.68
N TRP A 143 0.67 -13.75 7.88
CA TRP A 143 1.10 -12.93 9.03
C TRP A 143 2.58 -13.14 9.36
N ARG A 144 3.40 -13.11 8.32
CA ARG A 144 4.86 -13.27 8.36
C ARG A 144 5.47 -12.42 7.25
N VAL A 145 6.52 -11.68 7.59
CA VAL A 145 7.27 -10.91 6.59
C VAL A 145 8.12 -11.85 5.74
N SER A 146 8.45 -11.44 4.51
CA SER A 146 9.39 -12.18 3.67
C SER A 146 10.71 -12.43 4.44
N PRO A 147 11.25 -13.66 4.45
CA PRO A 147 12.46 -14.02 5.22
C PRO A 147 13.67 -13.11 4.97
N GLU A 148 13.82 -12.61 3.75
CA GLU A 148 14.91 -11.72 3.35
C GLU A 148 14.80 -10.36 4.07
N VAL A 149 13.58 -9.82 4.15
CA VAL A 149 13.29 -8.60 4.93
C VAL A 149 13.51 -8.88 6.42
N GLU A 150 13.02 -10.02 6.92
CA GLU A 150 13.18 -10.38 8.33
C GLU A 150 14.66 -10.46 8.74
N ALA A 151 15.50 -11.06 7.90
CA ALA A 151 16.93 -11.22 8.15
C ALA A 151 17.64 -9.86 8.28
N VAL A 152 17.32 -8.92 7.40
CA VAL A 152 17.87 -7.56 7.43
C VAL A 152 17.59 -6.85 8.76
N PHE A 153 16.32 -6.85 9.19
CA PHE A 153 15.94 -6.16 10.42
C PHE A 153 16.37 -6.89 11.69
N ARG A 154 16.46 -8.23 11.65
CA ARG A 154 17.03 -9.01 12.75
C ARG A 154 18.51 -8.69 12.98
N ASP A 155 19.26 -8.42 11.90
CA ASP A 155 20.66 -8.00 11.99
C ASP A 155 20.79 -6.56 12.56
N MET A 156 19.98 -5.62 12.07
CA MET A 156 20.03 -4.22 12.53
C MET A 156 19.46 -3.99 13.93
N TYR A 157 18.45 -4.79 14.33
CA TYR A 157 17.71 -4.69 15.58
C TYR A 157 17.52 -6.07 16.23
N PRO A 158 18.58 -6.71 16.76
CA PRO A 158 18.54 -8.11 17.23
C PRO A 158 17.63 -8.36 18.44
N GLY A 159 17.20 -7.30 19.14
CA GLY A 159 16.23 -7.38 20.24
C GLY A 159 14.77 -7.20 19.82
N ASP A 160 14.55 -6.73 18.59
CA ASP A 160 13.23 -6.42 18.05
C ASP A 160 12.83 -7.44 16.99
N ARG A 161 11.53 -7.50 16.70
CA ARG A 161 10.99 -8.38 15.67
C ARG A 161 9.72 -7.77 15.11
N PHE A 162 9.42 -8.13 13.86
CA PHE A 162 8.12 -7.83 13.28
C PHE A 162 7.00 -8.49 14.09
N ARG A 163 5.91 -7.76 14.27
CA ARG A 163 4.70 -8.23 14.95
C ARG A 163 3.48 -7.88 14.11
N ALA A 164 2.46 -8.73 14.16
CA ALA A 164 1.15 -8.39 13.64
C ALA A 164 0.68 -7.07 14.27
N LEU A 165 0.32 -6.09 13.45
CA LEU A 165 -0.32 -4.88 13.95
C LEU A 165 -1.72 -5.26 14.44
N PRO A 166 -2.09 -4.87 15.68
CA PRO A 166 -3.41 -5.17 16.18
C PRO A 166 -4.45 -4.42 15.35
N ARG A 167 -5.64 -5.00 15.22
CA ARG A 167 -6.71 -4.46 14.38
C ARG A 167 -7.20 -3.08 14.82
N ASP A 168 -6.99 -2.76 16.10
CA ASP A 168 -7.28 -1.46 16.66
C ASP A 168 -6.09 -0.49 16.58
N HIS A 169 -5.01 -0.81 15.85
CA HIS A 169 -3.92 0.13 15.63
C HIS A 169 -4.42 1.39 14.91
N SER A 170 -3.92 2.56 15.31
CA SER A 170 -4.42 3.84 14.77
C SER A 170 -4.14 4.03 13.27
N LEU A 171 -3.17 3.29 12.71
CA LEU A 171 -2.89 3.27 11.27
C LEU A 171 -4.15 2.99 10.45
N PHE A 172 -4.96 2.00 10.85
CA PHE A 172 -6.15 1.59 10.10
C PHE A 172 -7.32 2.59 10.16
N ARG A 173 -7.14 3.70 10.88
CA ARG A 173 -8.12 4.78 11.02
C ARG A 173 -7.46 6.16 11.07
N ALA A 174 -6.30 6.29 10.44
CA ALA A 174 -5.56 7.55 10.43
C ALA A 174 -6.33 8.64 9.65
N PHE A 175 -7.08 8.25 8.61
CA PHE A 175 -7.91 9.14 7.82
C PHE A 175 -9.28 8.53 7.47
N HIS A 176 -9.30 7.37 6.81
CA HIS A 176 -10.51 6.60 6.55
C HIS A 176 -10.75 5.58 7.66
N ALA A 177 -12.01 5.40 8.05
CA ALA A 177 -12.43 4.35 8.97
C ALA A 177 -13.46 3.47 8.29
N GLY A 178 -13.34 2.14 8.45
CA GLY A 178 -14.26 1.21 7.83
C GLY A 178 -13.79 0.71 6.47
N LEU A 179 -14.67 -0.07 5.85
CA LEU A 179 -14.59 -0.44 4.45
C LEU A 179 -15.21 0.65 3.57
N PRO A 180 -14.84 0.72 2.29
CA PRO A 180 -15.69 1.33 1.27
C PRO A 180 -17.09 0.71 1.26
N ASP A 181 -18.04 1.34 0.56
CA ASP A 181 -19.39 0.80 0.42
C ASP A 181 -19.38 -0.59 -0.26
N ALA A 182 -19.60 -1.63 0.54
CA ALA A 182 -19.60 -3.02 0.11
C ALA A 182 -20.96 -3.47 -0.44
N ALA A 183 -22.00 -2.62 -0.42
CA ALA A 183 -23.32 -2.97 -0.94
C ALA A 183 -23.31 -3.21 -2.46
N VAL A 184 -22.31 -2.69 -3.17
CA VAL A 184 -22.10 -2.88 -4.61
C VAL A 184 -21.61 -4.29 -4.98
N LEU A 185 -21.14 -5.07 -3.99
CA LEU A 185 -20.56 -6.39 -4.22
C LEU A 185 -21.63 -7.49 -4.26
N PRO A 186 -21.42 -8.55 -5.07
CA PRO A 186 -22.22 -9.78 -4.97
C PRO A 186 -22.21 -10.34 -3.54
N GLU A 187 -23.31 -10.96 -3.11
CA GLU A 187 -23.50 -11.42 -1.72
C GLU A 187 -22.32 -12.23 -1.17
N THR A 188 -21.88 -13.27 -1.88
CA THR A 188 -20.73 -14.10 -1.46
C THR A 188 -19.44 -13.28 -1.26
N VAL A 189 -19.20 -12.31 -2.15
CA VAL A 189 -18.02 -11.45 -2.09
C VAL A 189 -18.12 -10.44 -0.97
N ARG A 190 -19.30 -9.83 -0.83
CA ARG A 190 -19.62 -8.91 0.26
C ARG A 190 -19.45 -9.58 1.62
N ASP A 191 -19.98 -10.78 1.79
CA ASP A 191 -19.91 -11.52 3.05
C ASP A 191 -18.47 -11.86 3.41
N PHE A 192 -17.66 -12.28 2.43
CA PHE A 192 -16.23 -12.47 2.63
C PHE A 192 -15.53 -11.16 3.04
N VAL A 193 -15.79 -10.06 2.32
CA VAL A 193 -15.16 -8.78 2.61
C VAL A 193 -15.58 -8.23 3.98
N VAL A 194 -16.86 -8.31 4.33
CA VAL A 194 -17.42 -7.78 5.57
C VAL A 194 -17.09 -8.63 6.79
N ASN A 195 -16.97 -9.96 6.64
CA ASN A 195 -16.76 -10.87 7.78
C ASN A 195 -15.32 -11.36 7.91
N GLU A 196 -14.62 -11.57 6.78
CA GLU A 196 -13.23 -12.03 6.78
C GLU A 196 -12.23 -10.88 6.54
N LYS A 197 -12.61 -9.82 5.81
CA LYS A 197 -11.78 -8.61 5.62
C LYS A 197 -12.19 -7.39 6.47
N TRP A 198 -13.25 -7.45 7.28
CA TRP A 198 -13.67 -6.43 8.28
C TRP A 198 -14.64 -7.08 9.31
N PRO A 199 -15.26 -6.40 10.31
CA PRO A 199 -14.65 -5.44 11.24
C PRO A 199 -13.44 -6.01 12.00
N GLN A 200 -13.21 -7.29 11.82
CA GLN A 200 -12.11 -8.06 12.35
C GLN A 200 -11.03 -8.30 11.29
N GLY A 201 -11.32 -8.20 9.98
CA GLY A 201 -10.26 -8.26 8.99
C GLY A 201 -9.48 -6.95 8.93
N THR A 202 -8.22 -6.99 9.28
CA THR A 202 -7.24 -6.10 8.68
C THR A 202 -6.54 -6.87 7.58
N TYR A 203 -6.19 -6.17 6.52
CA TYR A 203 -5.21 -6.71 5.59
C TYR A 203 -3.90 -6.95 6.35
N SER A 204 -3.20 -8.07 6.09
CA SER A 204 -2.00 -8.43 6.85
C SER A 204 -1.03 -7.25 6.93
N ALA A 205 -0.66 -6.88 8.15
CA ALA A 205 0.24 -5.77 8.40
C ALA A 205 1.21 -6.18 9.51
N MET A 206 2.48 -6.26 9.15
CA MET A 206 3.56 -6.62 10.07
C MET A 206 4.41 -5.39 10.32
N GLY A 207 4.52 -4.98 11.58
CA GLY A 207 5.25 -3.79 12.00
C GLY A 207 6.51 -4.10 12.79
N LEU A 208 7.60 -3.38 12.53
CA LEU A 208 8.75 -3.31 13.42
C LEU A 208 8.69 -2.00 14.21
N MET A 209 8.80 -2.11 15.52
CA MET A 209 8.85 -0.95 16.41
C MET A 209 10.30 -0.53 16.63
N VAL A 210 10.59 0.77 16.53
CA VAL A 210 11.89 1.36 16.87
C VAL A 210 11.62 2.56 17.76
N ASN A 211 12.21 2.61 18.96
CA ASN A 211 11.93 3.67 19.94
C ASN A 211 10.42 3.86 20.22
N ASP A 212 9.72 2.74 20.47
CA ASP A 212 8.28 2.69 20.78
C ASP A 212 7.33 3.24 19.70
N ARG A 213 7.81 3.50 18.47
CA ARG A 213 6.98 3.88 17.32
C ARG A 213 7.03 2.82 16.23
N LEU A 214 5.97 2.70 15.44
CA LEU A 214 5.99 1.90 14.22
C LEU A 214 6.93 2.57 13.22
N ALA A 215 8.06 1.92 12.92
CA ALA A 215 9.12 2.47 12.08
C ALA A 215 9.22 1.77 10.72
N VAL A 216 8.90 0.47 10.67
CA VAL A 216 8.84 -0.31 9.43
C VAL A 216 7.50 -1.00 9.34
N LEU A 217 6.86 -0.88 8.18
CA LEU A 217 5.61 -1.54 7.86
C LEU A 217 5.81 -2.45 6.65
N CYS A 218 5.42 -3.72 6.78
CA CYS A 218 5.30 -4.65 5.67
C CYS A 218 3.84 -5.05 5.49
N MET A 219 3.36 -5.02 4.25
CA MET A 219 2.03 -5.50 3.87
C MET A 219 2.15 -6.36 2.60
N PRO A 220 1.16 -7.22 2.28
CA PRO A 220 1.07 -7.80 0.93
C PRO A 220 0.87 -6.69 -0.10
N ILE A 221 1.04 -7.03 -1.38
CA ILE A 221 0.94 -6.05 -2.48
C ILE A 221 -0.35 -5.21 -2.42
N LEU A 222 -0.18 -3.90 -2.26
CA LEU A 222 -1.25 -2.89 -2.33
C LEU A 222 -1.12 -2.01 -3.58
N ALA A 223 0.10 -1.79 -4.10
CA ALA A 223 0.32 -0.90 -5.25
C ALA A 223 -0.45 -1.31 -6.51
N MET A 224 -0.80 -2.60 -6.65
CA MET A 224 -1.72 -3.07 -7.70
C MET A 224 -3.05 -2.30 -7.68
N GLY A 225 -3.47 -1.79 -6.53
CA GLY A 225 -4.72 -1.06 -6.33
C GLY A 225 -4.67 0.45 -6.55
N TRP A 226 -3.51 1.07 -6.70
CA TRP A 226 -3.41 2.54 -6.64
C TRP A 226 -3.28 3.23 -8.00
N GLY A 227 -2.71 2.56 -9.01
CA GLY A 227 -2.33 3.23 -10.26
C GLY A 227 -3.52 3.55 -11.17
N GLN A 228 -3.63 4.81 -11.57
CA GLN A 228 -4.47 5.26 -12.67
C GLN A 228 -3.60 5.84 -13.79
N ASN A 229 -4.02 5.65 -15.04
CA ASN A 229 -3.35 6.27 -16.18
C ASN A 229 -3.80 7.73 -16.36
N GLU A 230 -3.24 8.44 -17.35
CA GLU A 230 -3.57 9.84 -17.68
C GLU A 230 -5.04 10.10 -18.06
N LEU A 231 -5.86 9.06 -18.19
CA LEU A 231 -7.30 9.13 -18.47
C LEU A 231 -8.15 8.73 -17.26
N ASP A 232 -7.58 8.73 -16.06
CA ASP A 232 -8.19 8.32 -14.78
C ASP A 232 -8.67 6.85 -14.76
N GLN A 233 -8.15 6.01 -15.65
CA GLN A 233 -8.50 4.59 -15.69
C GLN A 233 -7.53 3.75 -14.88
N TRP A 234 -8.04 2.81 -14.09
CA TRP A 234 -7.21 1.84 -13.37
C TRP A 234 -6.28 1.08 -14.31
N THR A 235 -5.01 0.96 -13.92
CA THR A 235 -3.98 0.27 -14.72
C THR A 235 -3.98 -1.23 -14.51
N THR A 236 -4.72 -1.73 -13.51
CA THR A 236 -4.86 -3.15 -13.21
C THR A 236 -6.33 -3.56 -13.15
N PHE A 237 -6.56 -4.87 -13.14
CA PHE A 237 -7.88 -5.45 -12.93
C PHE A 237 -7.81 -6.46 -11.79
N ILE A 238 -8.53 -6.21 -10.70
CA ILE A 238 -8.37 -6.91 -9.44
C ILE A 238 -9.59 -7.78 -9.16
N GLY A 239 -9.35 -9.05 -8.86
CA GLY A 239 -10.36 -9.95 -8.34
C GLY A 239 -10.19 -10.25 -6.86
N PHE A 240 -11.20 -10.89 -6.28
CA PHE A 240 -11.08 -11.50 -4.97
C PHE A 240 -11.02 -13.00 -5.05
N ARG A 241 -10.11 -13.56 -4.27
CA ARG A 241 -10.01 -14.99 -3.99
C ARG A 241 -10.63 -15.27 -2.64
N ILE A 242 -11.66 -16.11 -2.62
CA ILE A 242 -12.50 -16.39 -1.45
C ILE A 242 -12.37 -17.86 -1.07
N ARG A 243 -12.29 -18.13 0.24
CA ARG A 243 -12.30 -19.48 0.80
C ARG A 243 -13.73 -19.93 1.05
N GLU A 244 -14.21 -20.87 0.27
CA GLU A 244 -15.60 -21.35 0.34
C GLU A 244 -15.68 -22.74 0.97
N GLY A 245 -16.61 -22.88 1.91
CA GLY A 245 -17.05 -24.15 2.45
C GLY A 245 -18.36 -24.60 1.81
N ALA A 246 -18.66 -25.89 1.90
CA ALA A 246 -19.99 -26.44 1.62
C ALA A 246 -20.26 -27.64 2.51
N GLU A 247 -21.53 -28.00 2.69
CA GLU A 247 -21.91 -29.19 3.47
C GLU A 247 -21.24 -30.46 2.89
N GLY A 248 -20.61 -31.25 3.76
CA GLY A 248 -19.86 -32.44 3.39
C GLY A 248 -18.58 -32.19 2.58
N LEU A 249 -18.18 -30.93 2.36
CA LEU A 249 -16.96 -30.61 1.63
C LEU A 249 -15.72 -31.07 2.39
N SER A 250 -15.67 -30.84 3.71
CA SER A 250 -14.51 -31.20 4.53
C SER A 250 -14.26 -32.71 4.55
N GLU A 251 -15.32 -33.51 4.66
CA GLU A 251 -15.23 -34.97 4.59
C GLU A 251 -14.69 -35.43 3.23
N ARG A 252 -15.30 -34.95 2.14
CA ARG A 252 -14.89 -35.31 0.77
C ARG A 252 -13.45 -34.91 0.46
N LEU A 253 -13.05 -33.72 0.89
CA LEU A 253 -11.71 -33.22 0.69
C LEU A 253 -10.73 -34.03 1.54
N SER A 254 -11.00 -34.26 2.84
CA SER A 254 -10.09 -35.01 3.71
C SER A 254 -9.70 -36.41 3.20
N GLU A 255 -10.56 -37.05 2.41
CA GLU A 255 -10.33 -38.36 1.79
C GLU A 255 -9.78 -38.29 0.35
N ALA A 256 -9.78 -37.10 -0.27
CA ALA A 256 -9.32 -36.91 -1.64
C ALA A 256 -7.78 -36.98 -1.73
N ALA A 257 -7.29 -37.61 -2.79
CA ALA A 257 -5.88 -37.52 -3.14
C ALA A 257 -5.59 -36.14 -3.77
N TYR A 258 -4.82 -35.30 -3.07
CA TYR A 258 -4.41 -34.01 -3.59
C TYR A 258 -3.15 -34.14 -4.44
N THR A 259 -3.24 -33.71 -5.69
CA THR A 259 -2.08 -33.41 -6.52
C THR A 259 -1.75 -31.92 -6.36
N GLY A 260 -0.47 -31.59 -6.29
CA GLY A 260 0.00 -30.20 -6.14
C GLY A 260 0.98 -30.01 -5.00
N THR A 261 1.68 -28.88 -5.03
CA THR A 261 2.64 -28.51 -3.98
C THR A 261 1.90 -28.03 -2.74
N ARG A 262 2.42 -28.42 -1.57
CA ARG A 262 1.88 -28.08 -0.24
C ARG A 262 2.72 -26.97 0.37
N PHE A 263 2.07 -25.95 0.89
CA PHE A 263 2.70 -24.83 1.58
C PHE A 263 2.03 -24.57 2.92
N GLU A 264 2.77 -24.02 3.87
CA GLU A 264 2.24 -23.59 5.16
C GLU A 264 2.24 -22.06 5.21
N VAL A 265 1.13 -21.49 5.66
CA VAL A 265 0.99 -20.03 5.81
C VAL A 265 0.50 -19.71 7.21
N VAL A 266 1.09 -18.67 7.80
CA VAL A 266 0.81 -18.26 9.18
C VAL A 266 -0.40 -17.34 9.23
N ARG A 267 -1.37 -17.65 10.11
CA ARG A 267 -2.52 -16.81 10.44
C ARG A 267 -2.15 -15.77 11.51
N GLU A 268 -3.01 -14.77 11.69
CA GLU A 268 -2.83 -13.72 12.70
C GLU A 268 -2.66 -14.26 14.12
N ASP A 269 -3.37 -15.36 14.43
CA ASP A 269 -3.31 -16.03 15.74
C ASP A 269 -2.10 -16.97 15.90
N GLY A 270 -1.20 -17.00 14.91
CA GLY A 270 0.00 -17.83 14.88
C GLY A 270 -0.22 -19.28 14.48
N ARG A 271 -1.47 -19.73 14.28
CA ARG A 271 -1.74 -21.07 13.74
C ARG A 271 -1.46 -21.10 12.23
N GLN A 272 -1.36 -22.30 11.67
CA GLN A 272 -1.00 -22.50 10.27
C GLN A 272 -2.17 -23.03 9.45
N ASP A 273 -2.45 -22.38 8.33
CA ASP A 273 -3.22 -22.97 7.24
C ASP A 273 -2.27 -23.80 6.36
N VAL A 274 -2.74 -24.93 5.85
CA VAL A 274 -2.04 -25.72 4.83
C VAL A 274 -2.67 -25.41 3.47
N ILE A 275 -1.90 -24.83 2.59
CA ILE A 275 -2.30 -24.41 1.25
C ILE A 275 -1.83 -25.44 0.23
N TYR A 276 -2.71 -25.78 -0.70
CA TYR A 276 -2.42 -26.68 -1.79
C TYR A 276 -2.64 -25.96 -3.12
N THR A 277 -1.63 -25.97 -3.99
CA THR A 277 -1.67 -25.33 -5.31
C THR A 277 -1.74 -26.38 -6.41
N GLN A 278 -2.79 -26.35 -7.24
CA GLN A 278 -2.88 -27.24 -8.42
C GLN A 278 -2.20 -26.62 -9.64
N GLU A 279 -2.40 -25.32 -9.81
CA GLU A 279 -1.65 -24.50 -10.76
C GLU A 279 -0.62 -23.67 -9.98
N GLU A 280 0.46 -23.31 -10.65
CA GLU A 280 1.56 -22.57 -10.05
C GLU A 280 1.06 -21.24 -9.46
N ALA A 281 1.43 -20.95 -8.19
CA ALA A 281 0.98 -19.79 -7.41
C ALA A 281 -0.54 -19.58 -7.27
N MET A 282 -1.35 -20.56 -7.70
CA MET A 282 -2.82 -20.51 -7.68
C MET A 282 -3.34 -21.53 -6.67
N PRO A 283 -3.59 -21.11 -5.42
CA PRO A 283 -4.09 -22.02 -4.41
C PRO A 283 -5.49 -22.50 -4.78
N ALA A 284 -5.71 -23.80 -4.60
CA ALA A 284 -6.96 -24.49 -4.92
C ALA A 284 -7.71 -24.89 -3.65
N TRP A 285 -6.98 -25.36 -2.64
CA TRP A 285 -7.53 -25.84 -1.37
C TRP A 285 -6.79 -25.23 -0.19
N VAL A 286 -7.49 -25.11 0.94
CA VAL A 286 -6.90 -24.82 2.24
C VAL A 286 -7.44 -25.80 3.27
N GLN A 287 -6.53 -26.37 4.06
CA GLN A 287 -6.86 -27.01 5.33
C GLN A 287 -6.54 -26.03 6.45
N GLU A 288 -7.55 -25.64 7.20
CA GLU A 288 -7.41 -24.72 8.33
C GLU A 288 -6.96 -25.46 9.60
N PRO A 289 -6.42 -24.76 10.62
CA PRO A 289 -5.91 -25.40 11.84
C PRO A 289 -6.91 -26.27 12.59
N GLY A 290 -8.22 -26.03 12.40
CA GLY A 290 -9.30 -26.82 13.00
C GLY A 290 -9.59 -28.15 12.28
N GLY A 291 -8.93 -28.40 11.14
CA GLY A 291 -9.21 -29.54 10.27
C GLY A 291 -10.25 -29.27 9.19
N ASP A 292 -10.90 -28.10 9.21
CA ASP A 292 -11.86 -27.66 8.18
C ASP A 292 -11.16 -27.48 6.84
N TRP A 293 -11.78 -27.97 5.77
CA TRP A 293 -11.30 -27.77 4.41
C TRP A 293 -12.20 -26.80 3.65
N ARG A 294 -11.57 -25.88 2.92
CA ARG A 294 -12.23 -24.93 2.03
C ARG A 294 -11.57 -24.91 0.67
N VAL A 295 -12.34 -24.57 -0.36
CA VAL A 295 -11.83 -24.36 -1.72
C VAL A 295 -11.60 -22.87 -1.98
N PHE A 296 -10.60 -22.54 -2.77
CA PHE A 296 -10.44 -21.18 -3.26
C PHE A 296 -11.26 -20.98 -4.54
N ARG A 297 -12.17 -20.00 -4.51
CA ARG A 297 -12.87 -19.48 -5.69
C ARG A 297 -12.39 -18.09 -6.04
N TYR A 298 -12.38 -17.79 -7.32
CA TYR A 298 -11.86 -16.54 -7.85
C TYR A 298 -12.99 -15.76 -8.52
N TYR A 299 -13.19 -14.52 -8.09
CA TYR A 299 -14.25 -13.65 -8.54
C TYR A 299 -13.66 -12.41 -9.21
N TYR A 300 -14.05 -12.19 -10.46
CA TYR A 300 -13.52 -11.16 -11.34
C TYR A 300 -14.69 -10.46 -12.04
N THR A 301 -15.03 -9.26 -11.59
CA THR A 301 -16.02 -8.38 -12.23
C THR A 301 -15.54 -6.94 -12.11
N PRO A 302 -15.97 -6.03 -13.00
CA PRO A 302 -15.65 -4.60 -12.89
C PRO A 302 -16.00 -4.03 -11.52
N GLU A 303 -17.16 -4.40 -10.96
CA GLU A 303 -17.62 -3.91 -9.65
C GLU A 303 -16.71 -4.37 -8.51
N ILE A 304 -16.22 -5.61 -8.58
CA ILE A 304 -15.25 -6.15 -7.61
C ILE A 304 -13.90 -5.43 -7.75
N SER A 305 -13.44 -5.21 -8.98
CA SER A 305 -12.19 -4.51 -9.24
C SER A 305 -12.23 -3.08 -8.71
N ASP A 306 -13.28 -2.32 -9.04
CA ASP A 306 -13.45 -0.95 -8.58
C ASP A 306 -13.52 -0.86 -7.05
N TYR A 307 -14.22 -1.80 -6.40
CA TYR A 307 -14.24 -1.89 -4.95
C TYR A 307 -12.83 -2.16 -4.38
N ALA A 308 -12.09 -3.09 -4.97
CA ALA A 308 -10.74 -3.44 -4.52
C ALA A 308 -9.77 -2.25 -4.64
N HIS A 309 -9.82 -1.50 -5.75
CA HIS A 309 -9.06 -0.26 -5.91
C HIS A 309 -9.40 0.74 -4.80
N ARG A 310 -10.69 1.02 -4.56
CA ARG A 310 -11.10 1.92 -3.48
C ARG A 310 -10.60 1.46 -2.11
N PHE A 311 -10.71 0.17 -1.82
CA PHE A 311 -10.24 -0.40 -0.56
C PHE A 311 -8.72 -0.24 -0.38
N TYR A 312 -7.93 -0.58 -1.39
CA TYR A 312 -6.47 -0.47 -1.32
C TYR A 312 -6.00 0.99 -1.30
N THR A 313 -6.66 1.89 -2.03
CA THR A 313 -6.37 3.33 -1.97
C THR A 313 -6.68 3.91 -0.60
N GLN A 314 -7.84 3.60 0.01
CA GLN A 314 -8.15 4.05 1.37
C GLN A 314 -7.11 3.56 2.40
N LEU A 315 -6.66 2.31 2.26
CA LEU A 315 -5.62 1.76 3.12
C LEU A 315 -4.27 2.43 2.89
N GLY A 316 -3.90 2.70 1.63
CA GLY A 316 -2.70 3.47 1.28
C GLY A 316 -2.73 4.88 1.88
N VAL A 317 -3.84 5.62 1.72
CA VAL A 317 -4.02 6.96 2.30
C VAL A 317 -3.82 6.89 3.82
N ASN A 318 -4.42 5.90 4.49
CA ASN A 318 -4.23 5.68 5.91
C ASN A 318 -2.76 5.44 6.31
N VAL A 319 -2.03 4.62 5.56
CA VAL A 319 -0.60 4.34 5.81
C VAL A 319 0.22 5.63 5.72
N PHE A 320 0.06 6.41 4.65
CA PHE A 320 0.85 7.62 4.45
C PHE A 320 0.44 8.74 5.41
N VAL A 321 -0.86 8.96 5.65
CA VAL A 321 -1.33 9.92 6.67
C VAL A 321 -0.78 9.55 8.05
N TYR A 322 -0.77 8.26 8.41
CA TYR A 322 -0.15 7.80 9.65
C TYR A 322 1.36 8.12 9.67
N ALA A 323 2.08 7.81 8.59
CA ALA A 323 3.52 8.02 8.48
C ALA A 323 3.93 9.50 8.60
N PHE A 324 3.13 10.42 8.07
CA PHE A 324 3.41 11.86 8.13
C PHE A 324 2.97 12.55 9.41
N THR A 325 2.18 11.91 10.27
CA THR A 325 1.61 12.52 11.48
C THR A 325 2.19 12.00 12.79
N ARG A 326 3.17 11.08 12.75
CA ARG A 326 3.63 10.33 13.93
C ARG A 326 5.12 10.38 14.18
#